data_AF-A0A2R6IBC5-F1
#
_entry.id   AF-A0A2R6IBC5-F1
#
_cell.length_a   1.000
_cell.length_b   1.000
_cell.length_c   1.000
_cell.angle_alpha   90.00
_cell.angle_beta   90.00
_cell.angle_gamma   90.00
#
_symmetry.space_group_name_H-M   'P 1'
#
loop_
_entity.id
_entity.type
_entity.pdbx_description
1 polymer ?
#
loop_
_entity_poly.entity_id
_entity_poly.type
_entity_poly.pdbx_seq_one_letter_code
_entity_poly.pdbx_strand_id
1 'polypeptide(L)'
;MTEDTPTRSTAIDEAACERAADVTGVSESDLATAINIVDAELTDEHSDYENDYDYETVEGIRIYAADDAAWADLAERLDLSGELREGVRVAHNIQADRTLGEEALLEDAAPIVTEIKTAEDMPTG
;
A
#
# COMPACT_ATOMS: atom_id res chain seq x y z
N MET A 1 25.75 11.44 -12.82
CA MET A 1 24.29 11.54 -13.08
C MET A 1 23.66 11.27 -11.74
N THR A 2 23.09 12.28 -11.11
CA THR A 2 22.25 12.04 -9.93
C THR A 2 20.96 11.51 -10.51
N GLU A 3 20.71 10.23 -10.32
CA GLU A 3 19.37 9.69 -10.50
C GLU A 3 18.51 10.42 -9.47
N ASP A 4 17.61 11.28 -9.96
CA ASP A 4 16.44 11.72 -9.19
C ASP A 4 15.60 10.46 -9.00
N THR A 5 16.00 9.60 -8.05
CA THR A 5 15.11 8.58 -7.52
C THR A 5 13.94 9.38 -6.93
N PRO A 6 12.70 9.19 -7.41
CA PRO A 6 11.56 9.87 -6.82
C PRO A 6 11.62 9.56 -5.33
N THR A 7 11.74 10.60 -4.49
CA THR A 7 11.70 10.46 -3.04
C THR A 7 10.33 9.86 -2.73
N ARG A 8 10.29 8.54 -2.54
CA ARG A 8 9.09 7.75 -2.34
C ARG A 8 8.61 8.05 -0.92
N SER A 9 7.56 8.84 -0.80
CA SER A 9 6.87 9.14 0.47
C SER A 9 5.59 8.33 0.44
N THR A 10 5.71 7.03 0.66
CA THR A 10 4.57 6.10 0.71
C THR A 10 4.79 5.10 1.84
N ALA A 11 3.72 4.49 2.33
CA ALA A 11 3.78 3.50 3.40
C ALA A 11 4.54 2.22 3.02
N ILE A 12 4.79 2.01 1.73
CA ILE A 12 5.58 0.89 1.23
C ILE A 12 7.06 1.28 1.20
N ASP A 13 7.87 0.57 2.00
CA ASP A 13 9.32 0.75 2.01
C ASP A 13 9.97 0.38 0.67
N GLU A 14 11.08 1.04 0.36
CA GLU A 14 11.89 0.77 -0.84
C GLU A 14 12.25 -0.71 -0.96
N ALA A 15 12.68 -1.34 0.13
CA ALA A 15 13.02 -2.77 0.15
C ALA A 15 11.81 -3.69 -0.11
N ALA A 16 10.59 -3.27 0.25
CA ALA A 16 9.38 -4.03 -0.08
C ALA A 16 9.06 -3.91 -1.58
N CYS A 17 9.23 -2.71 -2.13
CA CYS A 17 9.04 -2.46 -3.56
C CYS A 17 10.09 -3.16 -4.42
N GLU A 18 11.38 -3.08 -4.08
CA GLU A 18 12.47 -3.78 -4.78
C GLU A 18 12.21 -5.29 -4.79
N ARG A 19 11.83 -5.84 -3.63
CA ARG A 19 11.52 -7.27 -3.53
C ARG A 19 10.31 -7.66 -4.38
N ALA A 20 9.27 -6.83 -4.43
CA ALA A 20 8.10 -7.08 -5.26
C ALA A 20 8.41 -6.98 -6.76
N ALA A 21 9.24 -6.03 -7.18
CA ALA A 21 9.73 -5.92 -8.54
C ALA A 21 10.51 -7.18 -8.95
N ASP A 22 11.41 -7.67 -8.08
CA ASP A 22 12.15 -8.92 -8.32
C ASP A 22 11.24 -10.15 -8.44
N VAL A 23 10.17 -10.22 -7.64
CA VAL A 23 9.23 -11.35 -7.65
C VAL A 23 8.39 -11.36 -8.93
N THR A 24 7.97 -10.19 -9.40
CA THR A 24 6.99 -10.06 -10.49
C THR A 24 7.61 -9.75 -11.84
N GLY A 25 8.88 -9.36 -11.89
CA GLY A 25 9.57 -8.96 -13.12
C GLY A 25 9.20 -7.56 -13.62
N VAL A 26 8.39 -6.81 -12.87
CA VAL A 26 8.04 -5.41 -13.16
C VAL A 26 9.24 -4.51 -12.87
N SER A 27 9.39 -3.42 -13.62
CA SER A 27 10.43 -2.44 -13.31
C SER A 27 10.13 -1.76 -11.96
N GLU A 28 11.17 -1.53 -11.15
CA GLU A 28 11.00 -0.90 -9.85
C GLU A 28 10.39 0.51 -9.97
N SER A 29 10.73 1.24 -11.04
CA SER A 29 10.19 2.58 -11.29
C SER A 29 8.71 2.58 -11.65
N ASP A 30 8.24 1.63 -12.47
CA ASP A 30 6.83 1.50 -12.80
C ASP A 30 6.03 1.08 -11.56
N LEU A 31 6.58 0.16 -10.78
CA LEU A 31 5.97 -0.29 -9.53
C LEU A 31 5.91 0.85 -8.49
N ALA A 32 6.98 1.65 -8.37
CA ALA A 32 7.00 2.87 -7.55
C ALA A 32 5.83 3.78 -7.89
N THR A 33 5.65 4.02 -9.19
CA THR A 33 4.66 4.96 -9.70
C THR A 33 3.26 4.46 -9.39
N ALA A 34 3.00 3.17 -9.62
CA ALA A 34 1.72 2.54 -9.30
C ALA A 34 1.40 2.60 -7.80
N ILE A 35 2.38 2.31 -6.93
CA ILE A 35 2.21 2.40 -5.48
C ILE A 35 1.85 3.82 -5.03
N ASN A 36 2.51 4.85 -5.58
CA ASN A 36 2.18 6.24 -5.24
C ASN A 36 0.74 6.60 -5.66
N ILE A 37 0.27 6.09 -6.80
CA ILE A 37 -1.11 6.32 -7.27
C ILE A 37 -2.10 5.63 -6.33
N VAL A 38 -1.80 4.39 -5.93
CA VAL A 38 -2.63 3.62 -4.98
C VAL A 38 -2.71 4.33 -3.63
N ASP A 39 -1.58 4.78 -3.08
CA ASP A 39 -1.55 5.46 -1.78
C ASP A 39 -2.31 6.80 -1.81
N ALA A 40 -2.22 7.55 -2.92
CA ALA A 40 -3.01 8.77 -3.11
C ALA A 40 -4.52 8.48 -3.12
N GLU A 41 -4.95 7.45 -3.85
CA GLU A 41 -6.36 7.05 -3.93
C GLU A 41 -6.89 6.59 -2.56
N LEU A 42 -6.11 5.79 -1.84
CA LEU A 42 -6.48 5.29 -0.51
C LEU A 42 -6.54 6.41 0.53
N THR A 43 -5.69 7.43 0.40
CA THR A 43 -5.74 8.60 1.28
C THR A 43 -7.10 9.30 1.20
N ASP A 44 -7.69 9.38 0.01
CA ASP A 44 -9.00 10.01 -0.20
C ASP A 44 -10.17 9.10 0.27
N GLU A 45 -9.96 7.79 0.35
CA GLU A 45 -10.99 6.79 0.69
C GLU A 45 -10.81 6.12 2.06
N HIS A 46 -9.91 6.63 2.92
CA HIS A 46 -9.68 6.07 4.24
C HIS A 46 -10.96 5.81 5.03
N SER A 47 -11.93 6.74 4.98
CA SER A 47 -13.18 6.62 5.73
C SER A 47 -14.06 5.46 5.25
N ASP A 48 -14.01 5.12 3.96
CA ASP A 48 -14.78 4.01 3.41
C ASP A 48 -14.10 2.69 3.81
N TYR A 49 -12.78 2.60 3.64
CA TYR A 49 -12.01 1.43 4.06
C TYR A 49 -12.07 1.17 5.57
N GLU A 50 -12.08 2.22 6.41
CA GLU A 50 -12.28 2.10 7.86
C GLU A 50 -13.68 1.62 8.24
N ASN A 51 -14.68 1.82 7.38
CA ASN A 51 -16.05 1.35 7.63
C ASN A 51 -16.20 -0.11 7.22
N ASP A 52 -15.61 -0.47 6.09
CA ASP A 52 -15.83 -1.75 5.42
C ASP A 52 -14.87 -2.85 5.88
N TYR A 53 -13.69 -2.49 6.41
CA TYR A 53 -12.64 -3.44 6.77
C TYR A 53 -12.07 -3.21 8.17
N ASP A 54 -11.69 -4.30 8.83
CA ASP A 54 -10.83 -4.25 10.00
C ASP A 54 -9.44 -3.71 9.62
N TYR A 55 -8.79 -3.00 10.54
CA TYR A 55 -7.48 -2.43 10.29
C TYR A 55 -6.59 -2.39 11.52
N GLU A 56 -5.28 -2.43 11.28
CA GLU A 56 -4.24 -2.15 12.27
C GLU A 56 -3.50 -0.87 11.90
N THR A 57 -2.94 -0.20 12.91
CA THR A 57 -2.14 1.02 12.70
C THR A 57 -0.86 0.92 13.50
N VAL A 58 0.28 0.97 12.80
CA VAL A 58 1.61 0.85 13.38
C VAL A 58 2.49 1.95 12.78
N GLU A 59 3.10 2.77 13.63
CA GLU A 59 4.08 3.79 13.21
C GLU A 59 3.60 4.76 12.09
N GLY A 60 2.30 5.09 12.06
CA GLY A 60 1.74 5.98 11.04
C GLY A 60 1.40 5.29 9.71
N ILE A 61 1.52 3.96 9.67
CA ILE A 61 1.06 3.11 8.58
C ILE A 61 -0.24 2.45 9.00
N ARG A 62 -1.23 2.46 8.11
CA ARG A 62 -2.49 1.72 8.29
C ARG A 62 -2.54 0.54 7.34
N ILE A 63 -2.99 -0.59 7.87
CA ILE A 63 -3.08 -1.85 7.16
C ILE A 63 -4.51 -2.36 7.29
N TYR A 64 -5.23 -2.33 6.18
CA TYR A 64 -6.59 -2.86 6.09
C TYR A 64 -6.56 -4.36 5.79
N ALA A 65 -7.32 -5.15 6.54
CA ALA A 65 -7.59 -6.56 6.28
C ALA A 65 -8.63 -6.69 5.15
N ALA A 66 -8.30 -6.16 3.98
CA ALA A 66 -9.15 -6.20 2.81
C ALA A 66 -9.17 -7.59 2.16
N ASP A 67 -10.13 -7.83 1.27
CA ASP A 67 -10.26 -9.09 0.54
C ASP A 67 -9.91 -8.96 -0.96
N ASP A 68 -9.93 -10.08 -1.68
CA ASP A 68 -9.62 -10.14 -3.12
C ASP A 68 -10.53 -9.26 -3.98
N ALA A 69 -11.80 -9.04 -3.57
CA ALA A 69 -12.72 -8.18 -4.31
C ALA A 69 -12.34 -6.71 -4.16
N ALA A 70 -11.97 -6.29 -2.94
CA ALA A 70 -11.44 -4.94 -2.70
C ALA A 70 -10.23 -4.63 -3.59
N TRP A 71 -9.30 -5.58 -3.71
CA TRP A 71 -8.15 -5.45 -4.62
C TRP A 71 -8.55 -5.43 -6.09
N ALA A 72 -9.55 -6.21 -6.48
CA ALA A 72 -10.04 -6.21 -7.86
C ALA A 72 -10.67 -4.87 -8.23
N ASP A 73 -11.49 -4.31 -7.34
CA ASP A 73 -12.15 -3.02 -7.52
C ASP A 73 -11.12 -1.89 -7.55
N LEU A 74 -10.17 -1.86 -6.60
CA LEU A 74 -9.07 -0.89 -6.58
C LEU A 74 -8.23 -0.97 -7.87
N ALA A 75 -7.89 -2.18 -8.31
CA ALA A 75 -7.11 -2.36 -9.53
C ALA A 75 -7.88 -1.92 -10.78
N GLU A 76 -9.18 -2.18 -10.87
CA GLU A 76 -10.02 -1.74 -12.00
C GLU A 76 -10.10 -0.21 -12.07
N ARG A 77 -10.32 0.46 -10.94
CA ARG A 77 -10.40 1.93 -10.88
C ARG A 77 -9.11 2.60 -11.31
N LEU A 78 -7.96 2.01 -10.94
CA LEU A 78 -6.64 2.55 -11.21
C LEU A 78 -6.02 2.02 -12.52
N ASP A 79 -6.77 1.24 -13.31
CA ASP A 79 -6.31 0.57 -14.53
C ASP A 79 -5.03 -0.27 -14.32
N LEU A 80 -4.89 -0.86 -13.13
CA LEU A 80 -3.80 -1.77 -12.79
C LEU A 80 -4.12 -3.16 -13.32
N SER A 81 -3.26 -3.66 -14.20
CA SER A 81 -3.45 -4.98 -14.81
C SER A 81 -2.15 -5.77 -14.92
N GLY A 82 -2.31 -7.09 -15.09
CA GLY A 82 -1.20 -8.01 -15.31
C GLY A 82 -0.16 -7.99 -14.19
N GLU A 83 1.11 -8.00 -14.59
CA GLU A 83 2.26 -8.04 -13.68
C GLU A 83 2.32 -6.81 -12.78
N LEU A 84 1.86 -5.63 -13.25
CA LEU A 84 1.87 -4.41 -12.45
C LEU A 84 0.90 -4.50 -11.26
N ARG A 85 -0.32 -5.00 -11.49
CA ARG A 85 -1.29 -5.27 -10.41
C ARG A 85 -0.70 -6.25 -9.39
N GLU A 86 -0.10 -7.34 -9.86
CA GLU A 86 0.51 -8.33 -8.98
C GLU A 86 1.67 -7.74 -8.19
N GLY A 87 2.52 -6.92 -8.82
CA GLY A 87 3.65 -6.25 -8.17
C GLY A 87 3.19 -5.36 -7.02
N VAL A 88 2.16 -4.54 -7.24
CA VAL A 88 1.58 -3.67 -6.20
C VAL A 88 1.05 -4.52 -5.04
N ARG A 89 0.28 -5.56 -5.36
CA ARG A 89 -0.27 -6.46 -4.34
C ARG A 89 0.83 -7.13 -3.53
N VAL A 90 1.86 -7.65 -4.18
CA VAL A 90 3.01 -8.28 -3.52
C VAL A 90 3.74 -7.28 -2.61
N ALA A 91 3.92 -6.03 -3.05
CA ALA A 91 4.55 -4.99 -2.25
C ALA A 91 3.76 -4.70 -0.96
N HIS A 92 2.42 -4.62 -1.06
CA HIS A 92 1.55 -4.44 0.11
C HIS A 92 1.62 -5.63 1.07
N ASN A 93 1.65 -6.86 0.56
CA ASN A 93 1.79 -8.06 1.40
C ASN A 93 3.13 -8.09 2.13
N ILE A 94 4.23 -7.80 1.43
CA ILE A 94 5.57 -7.75 2.04
C ILE A 94 5.62 -6.66 3.11
N GLN A 95 5.08 -5.47 2.83
CA GLN A 95 5.06 -4.41 3.82
C GLN A 95 4.23 -4.78 5.05
N ALA A 96 3.03 -5.32 4.85
CA ALA A 96 2.14 -5.73 5.94
C ALA A 96 2.79 -6.79 6.84
N ASP A 97 3.42 -7.80 6.27
CA ASP A 97 4.17 -8.84 7.00
C ASP A 97 5.30 -8.25 7.85
N ARG A 98 6.06 -7.30 7.27
CA ARG A 98 7.15 -6.63 7.99
C ARG A 98 6.67 -5.74 9.12
N THR A 99 5.51 -5.11 8.97
CA THR A 99 4.95 -4.19 9.96
C THR A 99 4.23 -4.92 11.09
N LEU A 100 3.46 -5.97 10.80
CA LEU A 100 2.63 -6.66 11.79
C LEU A 100 3.28 -7.93 12.37
N GLY A 101 4.17 -8.60 11.62
CA GLY A 101 4.77 -9.86 12.03
C GLY A 101 3.81 -11.06 11.99
N GLU A 102 4.21 -12.16 12.63
CA GLU A 102 3.58 -13.49 12.49
C GLU A 102 2.17 -13.62 13.12
N GLU A 103 1.72 -12.67 13.96
CA GLU A 103 0.43 -12.73 14.68
C GLU A 103 -0.64 -11.77 14.12
N ALA A 104 -0.45 -11.27 12.90
CA ALA A 104 -1.30 -10.25 12.28
C ALA A 104 -2.76 -10.70 12.05
N LEU A 105 -3.71 -9.75 12.07
CA LEU A 105 -5.13 -9.93 11.70
C LEU A 105 -5.39 -10.39 10.24
N LEU A 106 -4.36 -10.80 9.50
CA LEU A 106 -4.36 -10.98 8.05
C LEU A 106 -4.39 -12.45 7.60
N GLU A 107 -4.65 -13.41 8.49
CA GLU A 107 -4.88 -14.80 8.06
C GLU A 107 -6.04 -14.82 7.05
N ASP A 108 -5.72 -15.19 5.80
CA ASP A 108 -6.61 -15.19 4.62
C ASP A 108 -7.04 -13.80 4.08
N ALA A 109 -6.43 -12.70 4.55
CA ALA A 109 -6.67 -11.35 4.00
C ALA A 109 -5.72 -11.02 2.83
N ALA A 110 -6.13 -10.04 2.02
CA ALA A 110 -5.33 -9.41 1.00
C ALA A 110 -5.01 -7.97 1.45
N PRO A 111 -3.97 -7.77 2.28
CA PRO A 111 -3.74 -6.50 2.97
C PRO A 111 -3.56 -5.32 2.03
N ILE A 112 -4.12 -4.18 2.42
CA ILE A 112 -3.90 -2.89 1.77
C ILE A 112 -3.22 -1.95 2.77
N VAL A 113 -1.98 -1.56 2.45
CA VAL A 113 -1.15 -0.69 3.28
C VAL A 113 -1.16 0.74 2.73
N THR A 114 -1.31 1.73 3.60
CA THR A 114 -1.30 3.15 3.22
C THR A 114 -0.83 4.04 4.38
N GLU A 115 -0.30 5.22 4.07
CA GLU A 115 0.11 6.18 5.10
C GLU A 115 -1.12 6.83 5.70
N ILE A 116 -1.20 6.87 7.04
CA ILE A 116 -2.16 7.80 7.64
C ILE A 116 -1.54 9.18 7.62
N LYS A 117 -2.18 10.10 6.89
CA LYS A 117 -2.06 11.52 7.22
C LYS A 117 -2.73 11.72 8.56
N THR A 118 -1.99 11.44 9.63
CA THR A 118 -2.32 12.02 10.93
C THR A 118 -2.39 13.51 10.64
N ALA A 119 -3.58 14.10 10.74
CA ALA A 119 -3.71 15.55 10.67
C ALA A 119 -2.76 16.09 11.74
N GLU A 120 -1.58 16.51 11.31
CA GLU A 120 -0.56 17.07 12.18
C GLU A 120 -1.22 18.30 12.81
N ASP A 121 -1.57 18.17 14.08
CA ASP A 121 -1.99 19.22 15.00
C ASP A 121 -2.88 20.30 14.36
N MET A 122 -4.21 20.07 14.27
CA MET A 122 -5.10 21.23 14.20
C MET A 122 -4.94 21.98 15.54
N PRO A 123 -4.37 23.20 15.59
CA PRO A 123 -4.36 23.94 16.82
C PRO A 123 -5.81 24.21 17.20
N THR A 124 -6.25 23.63 18.31
CA THR A 124 -7.52 24.01 18.93
C THR A 124 -7.40 25.48 19.32
N GLY A 125 -7.94 26.36 18.48
CA GLY A 125 -8.12 27.79 18.76
C GLY A 125 -9.18 28.06 19.81
#